data_AF-A0AAV4K379-F1
#
_entry.id   AF-A0AAV4K379-F1
#
_cell.length_a   1.000
_cell.length_b   1.000
_cell.length_c   1.000
_cell.angle_alpha   90.00
_cell.angle_beta   90.00
_cell.angle_gamma   90.00
#
_symmetry.space_group_name_H-M   'P 1'
#
loop_
_entity.id
_entity.type
_entity.pdbx_description
1 polymer ?
#
loop_
_entity_poly.entity_id
_entity_poly.type
_entity_poly.pdbx_seq_one_letter_code
_entity_poly.pdbx_strand_id
1 'polypeptide(L)'
;MPQVRFEIPALPSDTPPGELFLTGEHRDWSSDPAGWSFGRTAAGAVLEAELPEGELLSVKVRVRTPSGKILEEGDPWGGRAPAHQAVIREDMTVSLPLAGWQDRRAGQGRPSPSAPPREEFILPAPWGEQPVRLWWPEGATGNLPLLILHDGQKRGPQLCRGELGRGRRRPHSGARRPPGPRRRAAGK
;
A
#
# COMPACT_ATOMS: atom_id res chain seq x y z
N MET A 1 19.34 -27.61 7.20
CA MET A 1 18.72 -26.28 7.35
C MET A 1 17.97 -26.29 8.67
N PRO A 2 18.01 -25.20 9.47
CA PRO A 2 17.18 -25.09 10.66
C PRO A 2 15.70 -25.38 10.43
N GLN A 3 15.09 -26.11 11.36
CA GLN A 3 13.65 -26.33 11.42
C GLN A 3 12.97 -25.15 12.13
N VAL A 4 12.15 -24.40 11.41
CA VAL A 4 11.44 -23.23 11.93
C VAL A 4 9.96 -23.57 12.10
N ARG A 5 9.46 -23.39 13.31
CA ARG A 5 8.05 -23.52 13.66
C ARG A 5 7.42 -22.13 13.73
N PHE A 6 6.56 -21.80 12.78
CA PHE A 6 5.71 -20.62 12.85
C PHE A 6 4.45 -20.94 13.65
N GLU A 7 4.21 -20.20 14.72
CA GLU A 7 3.08 -20.43 15.61
C GLU A 7 2.20 -19.19 15.70
N ILE A 8 0.93 -19.35 15.37
CA ILE A 8 -0.13 -18.39 15.69
C ILE A 8 -0.75 -18.86 17.02
N PRO A 9 -0.49 -18.19 18.16
CA PRO A 9 -0.90 -18.70 19.47
C PRO A 9 -2.42 -18.74 19.65
N ALA A 10 -3.11 -17.73 19.10
CA ALA A 10 -4.55 -17.61 19.10
C ALA A 10 -5.02 -16.92 17.81
N LEU A 11 -6.12 -17.41 17.24
CA LEU A 11 -6.76 -16.75 16.11
C LEU A 11 -7.75 -15.69 16.61
N PRO A 12 -7.79 -14.49 15.99
CA PRO A 12 -8.84 -13.50 16.22
C PRO A 12 -10.22 -14.13 16.03
N SER A 13 -11.20 -13.76 16.86
CA SER A 13 -12.56 -14.32 16.81
C SER A 13 -13.28 -14.02 15.49
N ASP A 14 -12.86 -12.97 14.78
CA ASP A 14 -13.36 -12.57 13.46
C ASP A 14 -12.56 -13.20 12.30
N THR A 15 -11.72 -14.21 12.57
CA THR A 15 -10.94 -14.88 11.54
C THR A 15 -11.84 -15.53 10.49
N PRO A 16 -11.73 -15.13 9.21
CA PRO A 16 -12.52 -15.72 8.14
C PRO A 16 -12.31 -17.24 8.03
N PRO A 17 -13.34 -18.00 7.62
CA PRO A 17 -13.14 -19.39 7.24
C PRO A 17 -12.22 -19.43 6.02
N GLY A 18 -11.33 -20.43 5.98
CA GLY A 18 -10.38 -20.57 4.89
C GLY A 18 -9.05 -21.18 5.32
N GLU A 19 -8.19 -21.31 4.31
CA GLU A 19 -6.82 -21.79 4.45
C GLU A 19 -5.91 -20.65 4.88
N LEU A 20 -5.31 -20.78 6.05
CA LEU A 20 -4.30 -19.86 6.55
C LEU A 20 -2.95 -20.24 5.93
N PHE A 21 -2.19 -19.27 5.46
CA PHE A 21 -0.87 -19.50 4.91
C PHE A 21 0.09 -18.35 5.19
N LEU A 22 1.39 -18.68 5.25
CA LEU A 22 2.46 -17.73 5.46
C LEU A 22 2.94 -17.17 4.12
N THR A 23 3.17 -15.86 4.08
CA THR A 23 3.83 -15.20 2.95
C THR A 23 4.89 -14.24 3.47
N GLY A 24 5.77 -13.77 2.60
CA GLY A 24 6.83 -12.84 2.97
C GLY A 24 7.80 -12.59 1.84
N GLU A 25 8.88 -11.87 2.15
CA GLU A 25 9.94 -11.55 1.18
C GLU A 25 10.58 -12.80 0.56
N HIS A 26 10.82 -13.85 1.36
CA HIS A 26 11.32 -15.16 0.90
C HIS A 26 10.44 -15.85 -0.17
N ARG A 27 9.24 -15.31 -0.45
CA ARG A 27 8.29 -15.81 -1.46
C ARG A 27 7.79 -14.71 -2.38
N ASP A 28 8.49 -13.58 -2.46
CA ASP A 28 8.07 -12.39 -3.21
C ASP A 28 6.62 -11.95 -2.91
N TRP A 29 6.18 -12.11 -1.66
CA TRP A 29 4.82 -11.80 -1.22
C TRP A 29 3.72 -12.56 -1.99
N SER A 30 4.01 -13.77 -2.48
CA SER A 30 3.08 -14.62 -3.23
C SER A 30 1.78 -14.91 -2.45
N SER A 31 0.67 -15.02 -3.20
CA SER A 31 -0.65 -15.41 -2.69
C SER A 31 -0.98 -16.88 -2.93
N ASP A 32 -0.05 -17.66 -3.48
CA ASP A 32 -0.18 -19.12 -3.55
C ASP A 32 0.11 -19.71 -2.16
N PRO A 33 -0.80 -20.50 -1.57
CA PRO A 33 -0.56 -21.14 -0.28
C PRO A 33 0.31 -22.41 -0.37
N ALA A 34 0.55 -22.97 -1.55
CA ALA A 34 1.20 -24.27 -1.70
C ALA A 34 2.55 -24.35 -0.93
N GLY A 35 2.64 -25.31 -0.02
CA GLY A 35 3.82 -25.55 0.83
C GLY A 35 3.96 -24.63 2.05
N TRP A 36 3.04 -23.70 2.27
CA TRP A 36 3.12 -22.68 3.32
C TRP A 36 1.83 -22.54 4.14
N SER A 37 0.98 -23.56 4.12
CA SER A 37 -0.32 -23.57 4.80
C SER A 37 -0.18 -23.99 6.26
N PHE A 38 -0.82 -23.26 7.17
CA PHE A 38 -0.85 -23.61 8.57
C PHE A 38 -1.83 -24.76 8.85
N GLY A 39 -1.42 -25.71 9.68
CA GLY A 39 -2.32 -26.66 10.34
C GLY A 39 -3.01 -25.99 11.53
N ARG A 40 -4.35 -26.06 11.61
CA ARG A 40 -5.10 -25.51 12.75
C ARG A 40 -4.88 -26.34 14.02
N THR A 41 -4.78 -25.66 15.15
CA THR A 41 -4.80 -26.26 16.49
C THR A 41 -6.11 -25.90 17.21
N ALA A 42 -6.26 -26.30 18.47
CA ALA A 42 -7.47 -26.01 19.25
C ALA A 42 -7.75 -24.49 19.41
N ALA A 43 -6.71 -23.66 19.47
CA ALA A 43 -6.83 -22.21 19.67
C ALA A 43 -6.20 -21.37 18.54
N GLY A 44 -5.26 -21.96 17.78
CA GLY A 44 -4.35 -21.24 16.90
C GLY A 44 -4.03 -22.00 15.62
N ALA A 45 -2.83 -21.81 15.10
CA ALA A 45 -2.34 -22.58 13.96
C ALA A 45 -0.81 -22.67 13.94
N VAL A 46 -0.28 -23.70 13.32
CA VAL A 46 1.17 -23.98 13.26
C VAL A 46 1.58 -24.34 11.83
N LEU A 47 2.74 -23.86 11.42
CA LEU A 47 3.41 -24.25 10.18
C LEU A 47 4.86 -24.59 10.52
N GLU A 48 5.36 -25.68 9.93
CA GLU A 48 6.75 -26.10 10.06
C GLU A 48 7.42 -25.98 8.69
N ALA A 49 8.59 -25.36 8.64
CA ALA A 49 9.35 -25.13 7.41
C ALA A 49 10.86 -25.15 7.69
N GLU A 50 11.64 -25.54 6.69
CA GLU A 50 13.10 -25.43 6.73
C GLU A 50 13.54 -24.10 6.11
N LEU A 51 14.35 -23.33 6.82
CA LEU A 51 14.87 -22.04 6.35
C LEU A 51 16.38 -21.92 6.59
N PRO A 52 17.13 -21.23 5.71
CA PRO A 52 18.54 -20.94 5.91
C PRO A 52 18.83 -20.20 7.22
N GLU A 53 19.89 -20.61 7.91
CA GLU A 53 20.44 -19.85 9.04
C GLU A 53 20.95 -18.48 8.56
N GLY A 54 20.73 -17.44 9.38
CA GLY A 54 21.10 -16.06 9.10
C GLY A 54 20.09 -15.30 8.25
N GLU A 55 19.05 -15.95 7.73
CA GLU A 55 18.02 -15.28 6.93
C GLU A 55 17.19 -14.31 7.79
N LEU A 56 17.09 -13.06 7.33
CA LEU A 56 16.15 -12.08 7.88
C LEU A 56 14.80 -12.27 7.18
N LEU A 57 13.82 -12.70 7.96
CA LEU A 57 12.46 -12.89 7.50
C LEU A 57 11.61 -11.66 7.78
N SER A 58 10.85 -11.28 6.76
CA SER A 58 9.76 -10.31 6.81
C SER A 58 8.51 -11.03 6.32
N VAL A 59 7.64 -11.43 7.25
CA VAL A 59 6.53 -12.35 6.97
C VAL A 59 5.19 -11.84 7.47
N LYS A 60 4.13 -12.35 6.84
CA LYS A 60 2.74 -12.08 7.19
C LYS A 60 1.87 -13.30 7.02
N VAL A 61 0.77 -13.32 7.76
CA VAL A 61 -0.28 -14.33 7.61
C VAL A 61 -1.36 -13.84 6.65
N ARG A 62 -1.80 -14.72 5.75
CA ARG A 62 -2.95 -14.52 4.87
C ARG A 62 -3.95 -15.64 5.04
N VAL A 63 -5.21 -15.37 4.69
CA VAL A 63 -6.26 -16.38 4.57
C VAL A 63 -6.82 -16.37 3.16
N ARG A 64 -6.90 -17.56 2.56
CA ARG A 64 -7.65 -17.81 1.32
C ARG A 64 -9.03 -18.32 1.69
N THR A 65 -10.05 -17.50 1.44
CA THR A 65 -11.44 -17.85 1.71
C THR A 65 -11.92 -18.94 0.74
N PRO A 66 -13.03 -19.65 1.05
CA PRO A 66 -13.64 -20.60 0.11
C PRO A 66 -14.02 -20.00 -1.24
N SER A 67 -14.27 -18.68 -1.30
CA SER A 67 -14.52 -17.95 -2.55
C SER A 67 -13.26 -17.59 -3.34
N GLY A 68 -12.08 -17.99 -2.87
CA GLY A 68 -10.77 -17.67 -3.47
C GLY A 68 -10.24 -16.27 -3.16
N LYS A 69 -10.95 -15.48 -2.34
CA LYS A 69 -10.48 -14.15 -1.91
C LYS A 69 -9.31 -14.32 -0.94
N ILE A 70 -8.27 -13.51 -1.13
CA ILE A 70 -7.15 -13.42 -0.21
C ILE A 70 -7.35 -12.23 0.72
N LEU A 71 -7.24 -12.47 2.02
CA LEU A 71 -7.19 -11.45 3.06
C LEU A 71 -5.86 -11.54 3.78
N GLU A 72 -5.30 -10.40 4.13
CA GLU A 72 -4.02 -10.31 4.84
C GLU A 72 -4.26 -9.91 6.30
N GLU A 73 -3.39 -10.32 7.20
CA GLU A 73 -3.43 -9.86 8.58
C GLU A 73 -3.44 -8.33 8.67
N GLY A 74 -4.18 -7.84 9.64
CA GLY A 74 -4.39 -6.43 9.89
C GLY A 74 -4.20 -6.08 11.35
N ASP A 75 -4.20 -4.78 11.60
CA ASP A 75 -4.27 -4.25 12.97
C ASP A 75 -5.70 -4.36 13.54
N PRO A 76 -5.90 -4.05 14.83
CA PRO A 76 -7.23 -4.12 15.48
C PRO A 76 -8.34 -3.30 14.82
N TRP A 77 -8.00 -2.33 13.97
CA TRP A 77 -8.94 -1.44 13.28
C TRP A 77 -9.12 -1.82 11.80
N GLY A 78 -8.66 -3.01 11.39
CA GLY A 78 -8.79 -3.52 10.04
C GLY A 78 -7.90 -2.82 9.01
N GLY A 79 -6.93 -2.03 9.47
CA GLY A 79 -5.88 -1.45 8.64
C GLY A 79 -4.69 -2.39 8.46
N ARG A 80 -3.64 -1.87 7.82
CA ARG A 80 -2.40 -2.61 7.58
C ARG A 80 -1.60 -2.80 8.87
N ALA A 81 -1.35 -4.05 9.25
CA ALA A 81 -0.33 -4.39 10.24
C ALA A 81 1.09 -4.37 9.64
N PRO A 82 2.14 -4.08 10.41
CA PRO A 82 3.52 -4.34 9.99
C PRO A 82 3.76 -5.84 9.79
N ALA A 83 4.80 -6.20 9.03
CA ALA A 83 5.23 -7.59 8.90
C ALA A 83 5.98 -8.03 10.17
N HIS A 84 5.85 -9.31 10.53
CA HIS A 84 6.65 -9.92 11.58
C HIS A 84 8.10 -10.04 11.09
N GLN A 85 9.05 -9.69 11.95
CA GLN A 85 10.48 -9.75 11.66
C GLN A 85 11.14 -10.82 12.53
N ALA A 86 11.93 -11.70 11.91
CA ALA A 86 12.70 -12.71 12.62
C ALA A 86 14.02 -12.97 11.91
N VAL A 87 15.08 -13.27 12.65
CA VAL A 87 16.35 -13.75 12.07
C VAL A 87 16.49 -15.22 12.44
N ILE A 88 16.65 -16.08 11.45
CA ILE A 88 16.83 -17.52 11.67
C ILE A 88 18.24 -17.78 12.20
N ARG A 89 18.36 -18.59 13.26
CA ARG A 89 19.64 -18.91 13.91
C ARG A 89 19.85 -20.41 14.06
N GLU A 90 18.85 -21.08 14.60
CA GLU A 90 18.84 -22.52 14.82
C GLU A 90 17.38 -22.99 14.76
N ASP A 91 17.13 -24.24 15.12
CA ASP A 91 15.76 -24.73 15.27
C ASP A 91 15.02 -23.83 16.26
N MET A 92 13.95 -23.18 15.80
CA MET A 92 13.29 -22.12 16.58
C MET A 92 11.80 -22.01 16.31
N THR A 93 11.10 -21.44 17.28
CA THR A 93 9.70 -21.05 17.13
C THR A 93 9.60 -19.55 16.89
N VAL A 94 8.93 -19.16 15.81
CA VAL A 94 8.55 -17.77 15.53
C VAL A 94 7.09 -17.60 15.88
N SER A 95 6.81 -16.82 16.91
CA SER A 95 5.44 -16.49 17.31
C SER A 95 4.88 -15.35 16.44
N LEU A 96 3.69 -15.57 15.89
CA LEU A 96 2.97 -14.67 14.98
C LEU A 96 1.63 -14.26 15.62
N PRO A 97 1.63 -13.34 16.59
CA PRO A 97 0.39 -12.85 17.20
C PRO A 97 -0.41 -12.05 16.17
N LEU A 98 -1.67 -12.44 15.96
CA LEU A 98 -2.57 -11.75 15.04
C LEU A 98 -3.52 -10.83 15.81
N ALA A 99 -3.53 -9.56 15.43
CA ALA A 99 -4.42 -8.56 16.02
C ALA A 99 -5.80 -8.50 15.34
N GLY A 100 -5.85 -8.90 14.07
CA GLY A 100 -7.07 -8.87 13.25
C GLY A 100 -6.75 -9.11 11.78
N TRP A 101 -7.70 -8.74 10.93
CA TRP A 101 -7.61 -8.92 9.48
C TRP A 101 -7.83 -7.59 8.77
N GLN A 102 -7.08 -7.36 7.69
CA GLN A 102 -7.35 -6.23 6.80
C GLN A 102 -8.73 -6.41 6.18
N ASP A 103 -9.60 -5.44 6.43
CA ASP A 103 -10.98 -5.48 6.00
C ASP A 103 -11.40 -4.15 5.35
N ARG A 104 -12.70 -3.94 5.20
CA ARG A 104 -13.24 -2.72 4.58
C ARG A 104 -13.13 -1.48 5.48
N ARG A 105 -12.85 -1.64 6.78
CA ARG A 105 -12.63 -0.51 7.69
C ARG A 105 -11.32 0.18 7.37
N ALA A 106 -10.29 -0.53 6.91
CA ALA A 106 -9.02 0.05 6.48
C ALA A 106 -8.44 1.06 7.49
N GLY A 107 -8.55 0.78 8.79
CA GLY A 107 -8.12 1.66 9.87
C GLY A 107 -9.17 2.68 10.35
N GLN A 108 -10.40 2.64 9.85
CA GLN A 108 -11.50 3.47 10.35
C GLN A 108 -11.75 3.20 11.84
N GLY A 109 -11.95 4.27 12.59
CA GLY A 109 -12.10 4.21 14.05
C GLY A 109 -10.79 4.05 14.80
N ARG A 110 -9.64 3.98 14.11
CA ARG A 110 -8.34 4.11 14.76
C ARG A 110 -8.22 5.52 15.38
N PRO A 111 -7.91 5.64 16.67
CA PRO A 111 -7.58 6.94 17.26
C PRO A 111 -6.45 7.59 16.48
N SER A 112 -6.60 8.87 16.13
CA SER A 112 -5.51 9.62 15.49
C SER A 112 -4.33 9.65 16.45
N PRO A 113 -3.16 9.09 16.10
CA PRO A 113 -1.99 9.13 16.97
C PRO A 113 -1.37 10.52 17.04
N SER A 114 -1.73 11.41 16.11
CA SER A 114 -1.32 12.81 16.12
C SER A 114 -2.52 13.74 16.35
N ALA A 115 -2.28 14.82 17.09
CA ALA A 115 -3.12 16.01 16.99
C ALA A 115 -3.23 16.45 15.51
N PRO A 116 -4.34 17.10 15.10
CA PRO A 116 -4.44 17.69 13.78
C PRO A 116 -3.27 18.66 13.53
N PRO A 117 -2.84 18.86 12.26
CA PRO A 117 -1.88 19.90 11.96
C PRO A 117 -2.43 21.24 12.43
N ARG A 118 -1.54 22.07 12.98
CA ARG A 118 -1.91 23.42 13.42
C ARG A 118 -2.12 24.35 12.24
N GLU A 119 -1.33 24.15 11.19
CA GLU A 119 -1.38 24.94 9.97
C GLU A 119 -1.25 24.01 8.75
N GLU A 120 -2.00 24.34 7.71
CA GLU A 120 -1.85 23.76 6.37
C GLU A 120 -1.72 24.91 5.37
N PHE A 121 -0.73 24.84 4.47
CA PHE A 121 -0.58 25.80 3.39
C PHE A 121 0.00 25.16 2.14
N ILE A 122 -0.14 25.87 1.02
CA ILE A 122 0.45 25.47 -0.26
C ILE A 122 1.80 26.14 -0.41
N LEU A 123 2.84 25.34 -0.59
CA LEU A 123 4.19 25.80 -0.92
C LEU A 123 4.38 25.78 -2.44
N PRO A 124 4.58 26.93 -3.10
CA PRO A 124 4.96 26.95 -4.50
C PRO A 124 6.34 26.33 -4.69
N ALA A 125 6.48 25.34 -5.57
CA ALA A 125 7.75 24.74 -5.92
C ALA A 125 7.93 24.62 -7.45
N PRO A 126 9.17 24.53 -7.96
CA PRO A 126 9.42 24.40 -9.40
C PRO A 126 8.75 23.19 -10.07
N TRP A 127 8.43 22.16 -9.29
CA TRP A 127 7.73 20.94 -9.74
C TRP A 127 6.22 20.96 -9.45
N GLY A 128 5.66 22.11 -9.07
CA GLY A 128 4.25 22.31 -8.78
C GLY A 128 3.98 22.62 -7.31
N GLU A 129 2.78 23.11 -7.04
CA GLU A 129 2.28 23.41 -5.70
C GLU A 129 2.28 22.17 -4.79
N GLN A 130 2.88 22.30 -3.61
CA GLN A 130 2.98 21.22 -2.62
C GLN A 130 2.13 21.54 -1.39
N PRO A 131 1.20 20.67 -0.96
CA PRO A 131 0.54 20.83 0.32
C PRO A 131 1.53 20.53 1.45
N VAL A 132 1.66 21.47 2.40
CA VAL A 132 2.52 21.35 3.57
C VAL A 132 1.65 21.42 4.82
N ARG A 133 1.95 20.55 5.79
CA ARG A 133 1.28 20.48 7.08
C ARG A 133 2.28 20.70 8.20
N LEU A 134 1.95 21.54 9.17
CA LEU A 134 2.83 21.89 10.29
C LEU A 134 2.22 21.42 11.60
N TRP A 135 3.07 20.80 12.41
CA TRP A 135 2.76 20.42 13.78
C TRP A 135 3.75 21.09 14.72
N TRP A 136 3.25 21.62 15.84
CA TRP A 136 4.08 22.06 16.96
C TRP A 136 3.79 21.16 18.15
N PRO A 137 4.79 20.83 18.98
CA PRO A 137 4.54 20.18 20.26
C PRO A 137 3.57 21.01 21.11
N GLU A 138 2.67 20.34 21.82
CA GLU A 138 1.70 20.99 22.69
C GLU A 138 2.42 21.79 23.79
N GLY A 139 1.95 23.02 24.06
CA GLY A 139 2.54 23.90 25.07
C GLY A 139 3.91 24.50 24.72
N ALA A 140 4.42 24.27 23.52
CA ALA A 140 5.70 24.83 23.09
C ALA A 140 5.69 26.36 23.04
N THR A 141 6.75 26.97 23.58
CA THR A 141 7.04 28.41 23.47
C THR A 141 8.47 28.60 22.99
N GLY A 142 8.73 29.67 22.23
CA GLY A 142 10.06 30.00 21.72
C GLY A 142 10.42 29.33 20.38
N ASN A 143 11.71 29.35 20.04
CA ASN A 143 12.24 28.80 18.79
C ASN A 143 12.33 27.26 18.90
N LEU A 144 11.65 26.56 17.99
CA LEU A 144 11.65 25.10 17.94
C LEU A 144 12.59 24.57 16.85
N PRO A 145 13.24 23.42 17.06
CA PRO A 145 13.96 22.74 16.00
C PRO A 145 12.99 22.29 14.90
N LEU A 146 13.40 22.47 13.64
CA LEU A 146 12.61 22.05 12.48
C LEU A 146 12.98 20.62 12.07
N LEU A 147 12.00 19.73 12.10
CA LEU A 147 12.07 18.40 11.49
C LEU A 147 11.17 18.38 10.25
N ILE A 148 11.75 18.05 9.09
CA ILE A 148 11.01 17.88 7.84
C ILE A 148 10.79 16.39 7.62
N LEU A 149 9.53 15.96 7.59
CA LEU A 149 9.14 14.58 7.32
C LEU A 149 8.49 14.49 5.95
N HIS A 150 8.94 13.52 5.15
CA HIS A 150 8.31 13.15 3.88
C HIS A 150 7.65 11.79 4.05
N ASP A 151 6.46 11.60 3.48
CA ASP A 151 5.83 10.29 3.44
C ASP A 151 6.59 9.39 2.46
N GLY A 152 7.08 8.25 2.95
CA GLY A 152 7.79 7.27 2.13
C GLY A 152 6.84 6.57 1.15
N GLN A 153 6.62 7.16 -0.02
CA GLN A 153 6.02 6.61 -1.25
C GLN A 153 4.61 5.95 -1.19
N LYS A 154 3.63 6.55 -1.88
CA LYS A 154 2.97 6.02 -3.11
C LYS A 154 1.81 6.94 -3.61
N ARG A 155 2.08 7.77 -4.63
CA ARG A 155 1.29 7.86 -5.87
C ARG A 155 2.27 8.00 -7.03
N GLY A 156 2.07 7.20 -8.08
CA GLY A 156 2.95 7.14 -9.27
C GLY A 156 3.06 8.49 -10.00
N PRO A 157 3.89 8.56 -11.06
CA PRO A 157 4.28 9.83 -11.68
C PRO A 157 3.05 10.55 -12.20
N GLN A 158 2.69 11.65 -11.55
CA GLN A 158 1.86 12.67 -12.16
C GLN A 158 2.71 13.20 -13.32
N LEU A 159 2.32 12.88 -14.54
CA LEU A 159 2.96 13.38 -15.76
C LEU A 159 3.05 14.91 -15.65
N CYS A 160 4.23 15.43 -15.31
CA CYS A 160 4.61 16.79 -15.61
C CYS A 160 4.82 16.87 -17.13
N ARG A 161 3.73 17.10 -17.89
CA ARG A 161 3.85 17.67 -19.24
C ARG A 161 3.89 19.19 -19.09
N GLY A 162 5.08 19.69 -18.78
CA GLY A 162 5.44 21.09 -19.02
C GLY A 162 5.83 21.25 -20.49
N GLU A 163 5.22 22.23 -21.14
CA GLU A 163 5.42 22.58 -22.54
C GLU A 163 6.88 22.94 -22.86
N LEU A 164 7.36 22.52 -24.03
CA LEU A 164 8.45 23.20 -24.72
C LEU A 164 7.88 23.88 -25.97
N GLY A 165 7.59 25.17 -25.82
CA GLY A 165 7.44 26.05 -26.96
C GLY A 165 8.73 26.08 -27.79
N ARG A 166 8.61 25.80 -29.09
CA ARG A 166 9.55 26.32 -30.09
C ARG A 166 8.76 27.14 -31.10
N GLY A 167 9.12 28.42 -31.16
CA GLY A 167 8.48 29.41 -31.98
C GLY A 167 8.76 29.26 -33.48
N ARG A 168 7.87 29.94 -34.22
CA ARG A 168 8.04 30.56 -35.54
C ARG A 168 8.59 29.70 -36.69
N ARG A 169 7.74 29.52 -37.69
CA ARG A 169 7.96 29.99 -39.09
C ARG A 169 6.62 29.98 -39.84
N ARG A 170 6.16 31.15 -40.27
CA ARG A 170 5.34 31.26 -41.50
C ARG A 170 6.29 31.01 -42.69
N PRO A 171 5.79 30.45 -43.81
CA PRO A 171 5.49 31.34 -44.92
C PRO A 171 4.25 30.99 -45.76
N HIS A 172 3.83 32.04 -46.45
CA HIS A 172 2.95 32.23 -47.60
C HIS A 172 2.31 31.08 -48.41
N SER A 173 1.09 31.43 -48.81
CA SER A 173 0.45 31.27 -50.14
C SER A 173 -0.11 29.92 -50.54
N GLY A 174 -1.39 29.93 -50.91
CA GLY A 174 -2.09 28.80 -51.52
C GLY A 174 -3.59 29.03 -51.57
N ALA A 175 -4.02 29.94 -52.44
CA ALA A 175 -5.42 30.22 -52.72
C ALA A 175 -6.19 28.94 -53.12
N ARG A 176 -7.35 28.68 -52.50
CA ARG A 176 -8.42 27.86 -53.12
C ARG A 176 -9.79 28.49 -52.88
N ARG A 177 -10.47 28.69 -54.02
CA ARG A 177 -11.80 29.27 -54.23
C ARG A 177 -12.92 28.52 -53.49
N PRO A 178 -14.05 29.19 -53.19
CA PRO A 178 -15.26 28.53 -52.71
C PRO A 178 -16.04 27.89 -53.87
N PRO A 179 -16.67 26.71 -53.69
CA PRO A 179 -17.70 26.24 -54.60
C PRO A 179 -19.07 26.87 -54.25
N GLY A 180 -19.71 27.40 -55.29
CA GLY A 180 -21.02 28.04 -55.28
C GLY A 180 -22.23 27.08 -55.23
N PRO A 181 -23.44 27.58 -55.52
CA PRO A 181 -24.67 27.24 -54.79
C PRO A 181 -25.44 26.01 -55.31
N ARG A 182 -26.20 25.41 -54.39
CA ARG A 182 -27.17 24.32 -54.62
C ARG A 182 -28.36 24.80 -55.46
N ARG A 183 -28.60 24.16 -56.61
CA ARG A 183 -29.86 24.30 -57.37
C ARG A 183 -30.92 23.31 -56.86
N ARG A 184 -32.12 23.86 -56.65
CA ARG A 184 -33.38 23.16 -56.40
C ARG A 184 -33.83 22.40 -57.66
N ALA A 185 -34.39 21.20 -57.46
CA ALA A 185 -35.24 20.54 -58.42
C ALA A 185 -36.69 21.02 -58.25
N ALA A 186 -37.34 21.39 -59.35
CA ALA A 186 -38.79 21.53 -59.45
C ALA A 186 -39.23 20.55 -60.55
N GLY A 187 -40.18 19.70 -60.22
CA GLY A 187 -40.78 18.74 -61.14
C GLY A 187 -41.75 19.40 -62.13
N LYS A 188 -42.09 18.62 -63.15
CA LYS A 188 -43.43 18.53 -63.72
C LYS A 188 -43.93 17.13 -63.44
#